data_AF-A0A920TMH5-F1
#
_entry.id   AF-A0A920TMH5-F1
#
_cell.length_a   1.000
_cell.length_b   1.000
_cell.length_c   1.000
_cell.angle_alpha   90.00
_cell.angle_beta   90.00
_cell.angle_gamma   90.00
#
_symmetry.space_group_name_H-M   'P 1'
#
loop_
_entity.id
_entity.type
_entity.pdbx_description
1 polymer ?
#
loop_
_entity_poly.entity_id
_entity_poly.type
_entity_poly.pdbx_seq_one_letter_code
_entity_poly.pdbx_strand_id
1 'polypeptide(L)'
;MIVDDSIVRGNTSREIVRMLKDFGATEVYFAVACPPVQSPCFYGVDMPTRAELIANNKSVDEIRQYLNVDLLFYQHIDDLAEAVMRKGDHHIDRPCMACFDKHYITSEMNNKKIQQLESMRINERNGN
;
A
#
# COMPACT_ATOMS: atom_id res chain seq x y z
N MET A 1 -1.37 20.09 -4.24
CA MET A 1 -0.72 18.79 -4.10
C MET A 1 -0.89 18.31 -2.67
N ILE A 2 -1.23 17.04 -2.48
CA ILE A 2 -1.29 16.37 -1.18
C ILE A 2 -0.31 15.22 -1.14
N VAL A 3 0.22 14.96 0.06
CA VAL A 3 1.14 13.87 0.33
C VAL A 3 0.54 13.02 1.42
N ASP A 4 0.48 11.71 1.20
CA ASP A 4 0.04 10.72 2.18
C ASP A 4 1.12 9.66 2.36
N ASP A 5 1.10 8.96 3.48
CA ASP A 5 2.10 7.93 3.76
C ASP A 5 1.93 6.72 2.83
N SER A 6 0.68 6.32 2.59
CA SER A 6 0.32 5.08 1.93
C SER A 6 -1.13 5.10 1.43
N ILE A 7 -1.42 4.26 0.44
CA ILE A 7 -2.79 4.00 -0.02
C ILE A 7 -3.07 2.51 0.09
N VAL A 8 -3.91 2.12 1.06
CA VAL A 8 -4.25 0.72 1.35
C VAL A 8 -5.53 0.31 0.62
N ARG A 9 -6.69 0.83 1.05
CA ARG A 9 -8.01 0.58 0.42
C ARG A 9 -8.46 1.70 -0.53
N GLY A 10 -7.83 2.88 -0.46
CA GLY A 10 -8.17 4.05 -1.28
C GLY A 10 -9.41 4.84 -0.82
N ASN A 11 -10.29 4.27 0.01
CA ASN A 11 -11.51 4.95 0.47
C ASN A 11 -11.20 6.30 1.16
N THR A 12 -10.30 6.31 2.14
CA THR A 12 -9.91 7.53 2.87
C THR A 12 -9.32 8.58 1.93
N SER A 13 -8.36 8.18 1.09
CA SER A 13 -7.71 9.07 0.13
C SER A 13 -8.72 9.67 -0.86
N ARG A 14 -9.71 8.88 -1.31
CA ARG A 14 -10.79 9.36 -2.19
C ARG A 14 -11.69 10.38 -1.52
N GLU A 15 -12.03 10.17 -0.25
CA GLU A 15 -12.82 11.13 0.54
C GLU A 15 -12.06 12.46 0.73
N ILE A 16 -10.75 12.40 1.00
CA ILE A 16 -9.88 13.59 1.08
C ILE A 16 -9.89 14.35 -0.25
N VAL A 17 -9.74 13.65 -1.38
CA VAL A 17 -9.75 14.27 -2.70
C VAL A 17 -11.11 14.89 -3.01
N ARG A 18 -12.22 14.22 -2.66
CA ARG A 18 -13.57 14.77 -2.81
C ARG A 18 -13.70 16.09 -2.04
N MET A 19 -13.30 16.09 -0.77
CA MET A 19 -13.33 17.31 0.04
C MET A 19 -12.52 18.44 -0.60
N LEU A 20 -11.30 18.19 -1.09
CA LEU A 20 -10.52 19.24 -1.74
C LEU A 20 -11.23 19.84 -2.97
N LYS A 21 -11.85 18.99 -3.79
CA LYS A 21 -12.60 19.44 -4.97
C LYS A 21 -13.88 20.19 -4.58
N ASP A 22 -14.61 19.73 -3.57
CA ASP A 22 -15.80 20.41 -3.04
C ASP A 22 -15.47 21.82 -2.51
N PHE A 23 -14.24 22.03 -2.01
CA PHE A 23 -13.72 23.32 -1.56
C PHE A 23 -13.08 24.16 -2.68
N GLY A 24 -13.23 23.75 -3.95
CA GLY A 24 -12.84 24.54 -5.12
C GLY A 24 -11.41 24.31 -5.63
N ALA A 25 -10.75 23.22 -5.23
CA ALA A 25 -9.48 22.85 -5.85
C ALA A 25 -9.66 22.57 -7.36
N THR A 26 -8.92 23.29 -8.20
CA THR A 26 -8.99 23.15 -9.67
C THR A 26 -8.26 21.89 -10.16
N GLU A 27 -7.13 21.58 -9.53
CA GLU A 27 -6.29 20.40 -9.81
C GLU A 27 -5.83 19.78 -8.50
N VAL A 28 -5.85 18.46 -8.42
CA VAL A 28 -5.42 17.68 -7.27
C VAL A 28 -4.34 16.71 -7.70
N TYR A 29 -3.12 16.98 -7.26
CA TYR A 29 -1.97 16.08 -7.38
C TYR A 29 -1.77 15.31 -6.08
N PHE A 30 -1.63 13.98 -6.16
CA PHE A 30 -1.50 13.11 -5.00
C PHE A 30 -0.15 12.37 -5.05
N ALA A 31 0.68 12.54 -4.03
CA ALA A 31 1.94 11.80 -3.87
C ALA A 31 1.87 10.87 -2.67
N VAL A 32 2.38 9.64 -2.84
CA VAL A 32 2.39 8.60 -1.80
C VAL A 32 3.83 8.29 -1.42
N ALA A 33 4.14 8.37 -0.14
CA ALA A 33 5.50 8.18 0.41
C ALA A 33 5.92 6.70 0.53
N CYS A 34 5.26 5.81 -0.20
CA CYS A 34 5.64 4.41 -0.34
C CYS A 34 5.28 3.90 -1.74
N PRO A 35 5.82 2.74 -2.15
CA PRO A 35 5.33 2.02 -3.33
C PRO A 35 3.88 1.55 -3.14
N PRO A 36 3.18 1.16 -4.22
CA PRO A 36 1.82 0.63 -4.11
C PRO A 36 1.78 -0.59 -3.17
N VAL A 37 0.84 -0.60 -2.22
CA VAL A 37 0.67 -1.71 -1.27
C VAL A 37 -0.09 -2.86 -1.95
N GLN A 38 0.65 -3.87 -2.40
CA GLN A 38 0.10 -4.97 -3.20
C GLN A 38 -0.15 -6.26 -2.40
N SER A 39 0.37 -6.36 -1.18
CA SER A 39 0.27 -7.57 -0.36
C SER A 39 0.02 -7.26 1.12
N PRO A 40 -0.73 -8.12 1.82
CA PRO A 40 -0.83 -8.06 3.28
C PRO A 40 0.52 -8.35 3.94
N CYS A 41 0.79 -7.68 5.05
CA CYS A 41 1.87 -8.10 5.95
C CYS A 41 1.44 -9.35 6.73
N PHE A 42 2.35 -10.30 6.93
CA PHE A 42 2.16 -11.47 7.79
C PHE A 42 3.14 -11.53 8.97
N TYR A 43 3.85 -10.42 9.22
CA TYR A 43 4.88 -10.29 10.25
C TYR A 43 4.47 -9.32 11.37
N GLY A 44 3.17 -9.17 11.62
CA GLY A 44 2.63 -8.43 12.77
C GLY A 44 2.04 -7.06 12.49
N VAL A 45 2.13 -6.54 11.24
CA VAL A 45 1.40 -5.33 10.85
C VAL A 45 -0.01 -5.73 10.39
N ASP A 46 -1.04 -5.14 11.02
CA ASP A 46 -2.43 -5.36 10.61
C ASP A 46 -2.68 -4.75 9.22
N MET A 47 -3.12 -5.60 8.30
CA MET A 47 -3.36 -5.26 6.90
C MET A 47 -4.59 -6.01 6.40
N PRO A 48 -5.40 -5.39 5.53
CA PRO A 48 -6.51 -6.08 4.89
C PRO A 48 -6.02 -7.16 3.92
N THR A 49 -6.94 -8.01 3.46
CA THR A 49 -6.63 -9.09 2.52
C THR A 49 -6.24 -8.56 1.15
N ARG A 50 -5.60 -9.38 0.30
CA ARG A 50 -5.25 -8.97 -1.07
C ARG A 50 -6.45 -8.44 -1.87
N ALA A 51 -7.64 -9.02 -1.70
CA ALA A 51 -8.86 -8.61 -2.38
C ALA A 51 -9.30 -7.18 -2.01
N GLU A 52 -8.98 -6.72 -0.80
CA GLU A 52 -9.34 -5.39 -0.30
C GLU A 52 -8.27 -4.33 -0.63
N LEU A 53 -7.05 -4.74 -0.98
CA LEU A 53 -5.97 -3.83 -1.34
C LEU A 53 -6.20 -3.27 -2.74
N ILE A 54 -6.28 -1.95 -2.86
CA ILE A 54 -6.58 -1.30 -4.13
C ILE A 54 -5.48 -1.56 -5.17
N ALA A 55 -4.22 -1.51 -4.75
CA ALA A 55 -3.06 -1.73 -5.61
C ALA A 55 -2.74 -3.20 -5.88
N ASN A 56 -3.47 -4.15 -5.26
CA ASN A 56 -3.39 -5.55 -5.66
C ASN A 56 -4.15 -5.82 -6.97
N ASN A 57 -5.23 -5.06 -7.21
CA ASN A 57 -6.20 -5.32 -8.28
C ASN A 57 -6.27 -4.21 -9.34
N LYS A 58 -5.53 -3.11 -9.15
CA LYS A 58 -5.56 -1.93 -10.03
C LYS A 58 -4.16 -1.47 -10.35
N SER A 59 -3.97 -1.09 -11.61
CA SER A 59 -2.83 -0.29 -12.06
C SER A 59 -2.83 1.10 -11.42
N VAL A 60 -1.69 1.79 -11.44
CA VAL A 60 -1.57 3.15 -10.91
C VAL A 60 -2.55 4.11 -11.61
N ASP A 61 -2.79 3.97 -12.91
CA ASP A 61 -3.76 4.81 -13.61
C ASP A 61 -5.20 4.52 -13.19
N GLU A 62 -5.57 3.25 -12.99
CA GLU A 62 -6.90 2.91 -12.45
C GLU A 62 -7.09 3.42 -11.02
N ILE A 63 -6.03 3.45 -10.20
CA ILE A 63 -6.08 4.05 -8.86
C ILE A 63 -6.25 5.57 -8.97
N ARG A 64 -5.49 6.23 -9.85
CA ARG A 64 -5.60 7.68 -10.13
C ARG A 64 -7.03 8.05 -10.51
N GLN A 65 -7.63 7.29 -11.42
CA GLN A 65 -9.03 7.46 -11.82
C GLN A 65 -10.00 7.22 -10.65
N TYR A 66 -9.79 6.15 -9.87
CA TYR A 66 -10.63 5.83 -8.71
C TYR A 66 -10.62 6.96 -7.66
N LEU A 67 -9.45 7.55 -7.40
CA LEU A 67 -9.29 8.66 -6.46
C LEU A 67 -9.80 9.99 -7.02
N ASN A 68 -10.03 10.09 -8.33
CA ASN A 68 -10.38 11.31 -9.04
C ASN A 68 -9.32 12.42 -8.89
N VAL A 69 -8.05 12.07 -9.08
CA VAL A 69 -6.91 13.00 -9.04
C VAL A 69 -6.33 13.22 -10.44
N ASP A 70 -5.71 14.37 -10.64
CA ASP A 70 -5.12 14.76 -11.92
C ASP A 70 -3.80 14.03 -12.17
N LEU A 71 -2.94 13.94 -11.14
CA LEU A 71 -1.76 13.08 -11.14
C LEU A 71 -1.65 12.31 -9.84
N LEU A 72 -1.12 11.09 -9.95
CA LEU A 72 -0.82 10.21 -8.83
C LEU A 72 0.64 9.73 -8.93
N PHE A 73 1.40 9.93 -7.86
CA PHE A 73 2.79 9.53 -7.75
C PHE A 73 2.94 8.53 -6.60
N TYR A 74 3.70 7.46 -6.83
CA TYR A 74 4.16 6.56 -5.79
C TYR A 74 5.67 6.63 -5.73
N GLN A 75 6.23 6.54 -4.51
CA GLN A 75 7.67 6.37 -4.35
C GLN A 75 8.13 5.05 -4.98
N HIS A 76 9.29 5.06 -5.65
CA HIS A 76 9.89 3.83 -6.15
C HIS A 76 10.43 2.98 -4.99
N ILE A 77 10.37 1.65 -5.15
CA ILE A 77 10.79 0.71 -4.10
C ILE A 77 12.28 0.84 -3.76
N ASP A 78 13.12 1.07 -4.77
CA ASP A 78 14.57 1.25 -4.59
C ASP A 78 14.87 2.57 -3.86
N ASP A 79 14.16 3.66 -4.22
CA ASP A 79 14.27 4.95 -3.53
C ASP A 79 13.83 4.85 -2.07
N LEU A 80 12.81 4.04 -1.77
CA LEU A 80 12.38 3.80 -0.38
C LEU A 80 13.45 3.02 0.40
N ALA A 81 14.03 1.97 -0.20
CA ALA A 81 15.12 1.23 0.42
C ALA A 81 16.32 2.13 0.70
N GLU A 82 16.75 2.92 -0.28
CA GLU A 82 17.82 3.89 -0.13
C GLU A 82 17.50 4.90 0.97
N ALA A 83 16.28 5.48 0.98
CA ALA A 83 15.88 6.49 1.96
C ALA A 83 15.94 6.01 3.41
N VAL A 84 15.63 4.72 3.65
CA VAL A 84 15.72 4.08 4.97
C VAL A 84 17.16 3.76 5.34
N MET A 85 17.99 3.33 4.39
CA MET A 85 19.34 2.84 4.64
C MET A 85 20.41 3.93 4.64
N ARG A 86 20.17 5.08 4.00
CA ARG A 86 21.20 6.11 3.72
C ARG A 86 21.77 6.84 4.93
N LYS A 87 21.06 6.91 6.05
CA LYS A 87 21.46 7.72 7.23
C LYS A 87 21.60 6.82 8.44
N GLY A 88 22.81 6.71 8.97
CA GLY A 88 23.11 5.89 10.16
C GLY A 88 23.90 4.63 9.80
N ASP A 89 24.56 4.04 10.78
CA ASP A 89 25.28 2.77 10.63
C ASP A 89 24.33 1.63 10.98
N HIS A 90 23.59 1.16 9.97
CA HIS A 90 22.45 0.28 10.18
C HIS A 90 22.73 -1.20 9.95
N HIS A 91 23.84 -1.58 9.31
CA HIS A 91 24.14 -2.98 8.94
C HIS A 91 22.91 -3.73 8.36
N ILE A 92 22.06 -3.04 7.60
CA ILE A 92 20.88 -3.61 6.94
C ILE A 92 21.28 -3.95 5.51
N ASP A 93 21.21 -5.23 5.12
CA ASP A 93 21.43 -5.63 3.72
C ASP A 93 20.19 -5.37 2.86
N ARG A 94 19.00 -5.71 3.38
CA ARG A 94 17.72 -5.50 2.69
C ARG A 94 16.58 -5.33 3.70
N PRO A 95 15.79 -4.24 3.63
CA PRO A 95 14.56 -4.13 4.40
C PRO A 95 13.49 -5.10 3.90
N CYS A 96 12.60 -5.52 4.80
CA CYS A 96 11.41 -6.28 4.38
C CYS A 96 10.51 -5.39 3.50
N MET A 97 10.28 -5.82 2.26
CA MET A 97 9.45 -5.12 1.28
C MET A 97 8.24 -5.93 0.81
N ALA A 98 7.90 -6.99 1.55
CA ALA A 98 6.90 -7.98 1.15
C ALA A 98 5.52 -7.38 0.81
N CYS A 99 5.13 -6.28 1.47
CA CYS A 99 3.87 -5.58 1.18
C CYS A 99 3.85 -4.91 -0.21
N PHE A 100 5.01 -4.66 -0.80
CA PHE A 100 5.20 -3.96 -2.08
C PHE A 100 5.61 -4.93 -3.19
N ASP A 101 6.55 -5.84 -2.92
CA ASP A 101 7.16 -6.75 -3.91
C ASP A 101 6.67 -8.21 -3.84
N LYS A 102 5.81 -8.53 -2.86
CA LYS A 102 5.29 -9.89 -2.58
C LYS A 102 6.37 -10.90 -2.20
N HIS A 103 7.60 -10.46 -1.93
CA HIS A 103 8.71 -11.31 -1.52
C HIS A 103 8.78 -11.42 0.01
N TYR A 104 8.16 -12.48 0.54
CA TYR A 104 8.23 -12.82 1.96
C TYR A 104 9.55 -13.53 2.27
N ILE A 105 10.27 -13.06 3.28
CA ILE A 105 11.61 -13.55 3.66
C ILE A 105 11.55 -15.00 4.16
N THR A 106 10.46 -15.38 4.82
CA THR A 106 10.28 -16.73 5.37
C THR A 106 9.85 -17.72 4.29
N SER A 107 10.55 -18.84 4.19
CA SER A 107 10.33 -19.89 3.18
C SER A 107 8.94 -20.54 3.25
N GLU A 108 8.30 -20.49 4.42
CA GLU A 108 6.95 -21.02 4.65
C GLU A 108 5.85 -20.22 3.95
N MET A 109 6.13 -18.97 3.57
CA MET A 109 5.15 -18.03 3.00
C MET A 109 4.90 -18.28 1.51
N ASN A 110 4.38 -19.47 1.21
CA ASN A 110 3.88 -19.82 -0.12
C ASN A 110 2.40 -19.40 -0.32
N ASN A 111 1.92 -19.47 -1.55
CA ASN A 111 0.55 -19.10 -1.91
C ASN A 111 -0.52 -19.82 -1.07
N LYS A 112 -0.32 -21.09 -0.74
CA LYS A 112 -1.25 -21.88 0.08
C LYS A 112 -1.32 -21.36 1.51
N LYS A 113 -0.16 -21.04 2.11
CA LYS A 113 -0.09 -20.46 3.44
C LYS A 113 -0.70 -19.06 3.49
N ILE A 114 -0.41 -18.23 2.47
CA ILE A 114 -1.02 -16.89 2.33
C ILE A 114 -2.54 -16.99 2.27
N GLN A 115 -3.10 -17.86 1.42
CA GLN A 115 -4.54 -18.06 1.32
C GLN A 115 -5.15 -18.53 2.64
N GLN A 116 -4.50 -19.47 3.34
CA GLN A 116 -4.95 -19.94 4.65
C GLN A 116 -5.03 -18.79 5.67
N LEU A 117 -3.99 -17.96 5.74
CA LEU A 117 -3.94 -16.82 6.67
C LEU A 117 -4.98 -15.74 6.30
N GLU A 118 -5.23 -15.52 5.01
CA GLU A 118 -6.30 -14.62 4.57
C GLU A 118 -7.68 -15.13 4.96
N SER A 119 -7.95 -16.44 4.81
CA SER A 119 -9.21 -17.04 5.26
C SER A 119 -9.41 -16.92 6.77
N MET A 120 -8.34 -17.11 7.56
CA MET A 120 -8.38 -16.90 9.01
C MET A 120 -8.78 -15.45 9.35
N ARG A 121 -8.17 -14.45 8.70
CA ARG A 121 -8.51 -13.03 8.91
C ARG A 121 -9.97 -12.72 8.59
N ILE A 122 -10.51 -13.31 7.52
CA ILE A 122 -11.91 -13.11 7.12
C ILE A 122 -12.83 -13.70 8.19
N ASN A 123 -12.54 -14.91 8.67
CA ASN A 123 -13.34 -15.57 9.70
C ASN A 123 -13.33 -14.79 11.02
N GLU A 124 -12.15 -14.39 11.49
CA GLU A 124 -11.99 -13.57 12.70
C GLU A 124 -12.78 -12.26 12.61
N ARG A 125 -12.73 -11.56 11.47
CA ARG A 125 -13.49 -10.32 11.24
C ARG A 125 -15.00 -10.54 11.20
N ASN A 126 -15.44 -11.70 10.72
CA ASN A 126 -16.85 -12.07 10.63
C ASN A 126 -17.39 -12.68 11.95
N GLY A 127 -16.54 -12.88 12.96
CA GLY A 127 -16.92 -13.46 14.25
C GLY A 127 -17.23 -14.96 14.21
N ASN A 128 -16.65 -15.69 13.24
CA ASN A 128 -16.80 -17.14 13.07
C ASN A 128 -15.61 -17.93 13.64
#